data_AF-A0A8H9I680-F1
#
_entry.id   AF-A0A8H9I680-F1
#
_cell.length_a   1.000
_cell.length_b   1.000
_cell.length_c   1.000
_cell.angle_alpha   90.00
_cell.angle_beta   90.00
_cell.angle_gamma   90.00
#
_symmetry.space_group_name_H-M   'P 1'
#
loop_
_entity.id
_entity.type
_entity.pdbx_description
1 polymer ?
#
loop_
_entity_poly.entity_id
_entity_poly.type
_entity_poly.pdbx_seq_one_letter_code
_entity_poly.pdbx_strand_id
1 'polypeptide(L)'
;MTAWSAPGTALLVTLFPELSLNEAVGAYLTAAILLFVIGITGSFDRIIQLIPPGIASAMMAGILFQFGVGIFESLHNVPTLAIGMMIAYLVFKRLTPRYSLICLLLVGVLLAVLLEGASLEGVSVQLAQPQFIQPDWTWEATLSLAIPLVLVSLTGQFLPGMAILRTSGYTTPAKPIVTVASVTSLLTAFFGGITTVIAAITAAICTSKEAHEDPDKRYVAGVANGVFYLVGGLFAGTIVALFTSLPNAFVAVLAGLALMGAISSNISAFAAEKSHLEASVLTFVATASGVSFLGLGSAFWGVVVGGLAYNLLHRRFAPLNNDTQ
;
A
#
# COMPACT_ATOMS: atom_id res chain seq x y z
N MET A 1 2.14 -0.43 -16.34
CA MET A 1 2.60 0.55 -15.34
C MET A 1 2.71 -0.15 -14.02
N THR A 2 3.92 -0.31 -13.51
CA THR A 2 4.18 -0.98 -12.24
C THR A 2 4.84 -0.02 -11.26
N ALA A 3 4.58 -0.21 -9.97
CA ALA A 3 5.23 0.50 -8.88
C ALA A 3 5.26 -0.40 -7.63
N TRP A 4 5.71 0.14 -6.50
CA TRP A 4 5.65 -0.55 -5.22
C TRP A 4 4.21 -0.73 -4.72
N SER A 5 3.99 -1.76 -3.91
CA SER A 5 2.72 -1.95 -3.20
C SER A 5 2.56 -0.89 -2.11
N ALA A 6 1.88 0.22 -2.41
CA ALA A 6 1.69 1.30 -1.44
C ALA A 6 1.01 0.85 -0.12
N PRO A 7 -0.07 0.02 -0.13
CA PRO A 7 -0.60 -0.56 1.11
C PRO A 7 0.40 -1.50 1.79
N GLY A 8 1.21 -2.20 1.00
CA GLY A 8 2.33 -3.00 1.50
C GLY A 8 3.37 -2.18 2.25
N THR A 9 3.71 -0.99 1.76
CA THR A 9 4.63 -0.08 2.44
C THR A 9 4.01 0.47 3.72
N ALA A 10 2.71 0.77 3.71
CA ALA A 10 1.99 1.22 4.89
C ALA A 10 2.00 0.18 6.03
N LEU A 11 1.93 -1.11 5.72
CA LEU A 11 2.06 -2.21 6.69
C LEU A 11 3.39 -2.16 7.46
N LEU A 12 4.49 -1.73 6.83
CA LEU A 12 5.80 -1.72 7.47
C LEU A 12 5.85 -0.76 8.65
N VAL A 13 5.16 0.37 8.55
CA VAL A 13 5.20 1.42 9.59
C VAL A 13 4.73 0.89 10.94
N THR A 14 3.77 -0.04 10.94
CA THR A 14 3.25 -0.64 12.18
C THR A 14 4.08 -1.84 12.68
N LEU A 15 5.05 -2.31 11.90
CA LEU A 15 5.86 -3.49 12.22
C LEU A 15 7.29 -3.12 12.65
N PHE A 16 7.77 -1.91 12.32
CA PHE A 16 9.05 -1.41 12.81
C PHE A 16 8.87 -0.67 14.15
N PRO A 17 9.84 -0.78 15.09
CA PRO A 17 11.14 -1.44 14.97
C PRO A 17 11.16 -2.92 15.39
N GLU A 18 10.01 -3.53 15.68
CA GLU A 18 9.92 -4.92 16.18
C GLU A 18 10.47 -5.93 15.16
N LEU A 19 10.20 -5.70 13.87
CA LEU A 19 10.74 -6.47 12.76
C LEU A 19 12.11 -5.93 12.31
N SER A 20 13.10 -6.79 12.14
CA SER A 20 14.38 -6.38 11.55
C SER A 20 14.31 -6.17 10.03
N LEU A 21 15.25 -5.42 9.47
CA LEU A 21 15.34 -5.23 8.01
C LEU A 21 15.59 -6.56 7.26
N ASN A 22 16.40 -7.45 7.83
CA ASN A 22 16.70 -8.76 7.27
C ASN A 22 15.43 -9.65 7.21
N GLU A 23 14.62 -9.62 8.27
CA GLU A 23 13.33 -10.32 8.31
C GLU A 23 12.31 -9.73 7.34
N ALA A 24 12.26 -8.40 7.21
CA ALA A 24 11.42 -7.74 6.21
C ALA A 24 11.77 -8.20 4.79
N VAL A 25 13.07 -8.35 4.48
CA VAL A 25 13.53 -8.87 3.19
C VAL A 25 13.16 -10.35 3.00
N GLY A 26 13.28 -11.19 4.05
CA GLY A 26 12.78 -12.56 4.02
C GLY A 26 11.28 -12.65 3.74
N ALA A 27 10.49 -11.76 4.33
CA ALA A 27 9.06 -11.63 4.07
C ALA A 27 8.76 -11.14 2.63
N TYR A 28 9.52 -10.17 2.10
CA TYR A 28 9.37 -9.71 0.71
C TYR A 28 9.63 -10.83 -0.29
N LEU A 29 10.71 -11.60 -0.07
CA LEU A 29 11.02 -12.77 -0.89
C LEU A 29 9.88 -13.79 -0.82
N THR A 30 9.39 -14.10 0.39
CA THR A 30 8.28 -15.03 0.58
C THR A 30 7.02 -14.57 -0.16
N ALA A 31 6.64 -13.30 -0.04
CA ALA A 31 5.51 -12.72 -0.75
C ALA A 31 5.71 -12.77 -2.28
N ALA A 32 6.91 -12.45 -2.77
CA ALA A 32 7.24 -12.49 -4.19
C ALA A 32 7.21 -13.92 -4.75
N ILE A 33 7.67 -14.93 -4.01
CA ILE A 33 7.56 -16.35 -4.39
C ILE A 33 6.08 -16.74 -4.49
N LEU A 34 5.27 -16.41 -3.49
CA LEU A 34 3.83 -16.73 -3.50
C LEU A 34 3.13 -16.08 -4.70
N LEU A 35 3.35 -14.79 -4.93
CA LEU A 35 2.79 -14.09 -6.09
C LEU A 35 3.31 -14.65 -7.42
N PHE A 36 4.58 -15.05 -7.49
CA PHE A 36 5.15 -15.71 -8.67
C PHE A 36 4.44 -17.03 -8.97
N VAL A 37 4.23 -17.88 -7.95
CA VAL A 37 3.47 -19.14 -8.08
C VAL A 37 2.05 -18.87 -8.56
N ILE A 38 1.37 -17.86 -8.00
CA ILE A 38 0.03 -17.44 -8.44
C ILE A 38 0.05 -17.02 -9.92
N GLY A 39 1.04 -16.23 -10.31
CA GLY A 39 1.24 -15.76 -11.69
C GLY A 39 1.43 -16.91 -12.66
N ILE A 40 2.44 -17.77 -12.44
CA ILE A 40 2.80 -18.83 -13.39
C ILE A 40 1.71 -19.89 -13.53
N THR A 41 0.99 -20.20 -12.44
CA THR A 41 -0.13 -21.16 -12.44
C THR A 41 -1.39 -20.59 -13.08
N GLY A 42 -1.50 -19.26 -13.17
CA GLY A 42 -2.73 -18.59 -13.61
C GLY A 42 -3.86 -18.68 -12.57
N SER A 43 -3.53 -18.99 -11.32
CA SER A 43 -4.53 -19.17 -10.24
C SER A 43 -5.09 -17.85 -9.70
N PHE A 44 -4.68 -16.71 -10.26
CA PHE A 44 -5.07 -15.38 -9.81
C PHE A 44 -6.59 -15.22 -9.67
N ASP A 45 -7.36 -15.48 -10.74
CA ASP A 45 -8.82 -15.29 -10.73
C ASP A 45 -9.49 -16.21 -9.70
N ARG A 46 -8.98 -17.45 -9.55
CA ARG A 46 -9.49 -18.42 -8.57
C ARG A 46 -9.24 -17.97 -7.13
N ILE A 47 -8.06 -17.44 -6.84
CA ILE A 47 -7.68 -16.99 -5.49
C ILE A 47 -8.45 -15.73 -5.10
N ILE A 48 -8.59 -14.77 -6.01
CA ILE A 48 -9.36 -13.55 -5.77
C ILE A 48 -10.81 -13.87 -5.39
N GLN A 49 -11.44 -14.86 -6.02
CA GLN A 49 -12.81 -15.29 -5.70
C GLN A 49 -12.97 -15.88 -4.29
N LEU A 50 -11.88 -16.33 -3.66
CA LEU A 50 -11.90 -16.86 -2.29
C LEU A 50 -11.81 -15.77 -1.22
N ILE A 51 -11.41 -14.56 -1.59
CA ILE A 51 -11.18 -13.46 -0.66
C ILE A 51 -12.45 -12.60 -0.62
N PRO A 52 -13.17 -12.54 0.52
CA PRO A 52 -14.34 -11.68 0.61
C PRO A 52 -13.93 -10.21 0.43
N PRO A 53 -14.54 -9.46 -0.52
CA PRO A 53 -14.09 -8.12 -0.91
C PRO A 53 -14.15 -7.13 0.26
N GLY A 54 -15.15 -7.27 1.14
CA GLY A 54 -15.28 -6.45 2.34
C GLY A 54 -14.18 -6.69 3.36
N ILE A 55 -13.71 -7.93 3.55
CA ILE A 55 -12.60 -8.25 4.45
C ILE A 55 -11.30 -7.63 3.94
N ALA A 56 -11.01 -7.78 2.64
CA ALA A 56 -9.81 -7.20 2.05
C ALA A 56 -9.80 -5.67 2.14
N SER A 57 -10.92 -5.03 1.77
CA SER A 57 -11.07 -3.56 1.82
C SER A 57 -11.04 -3.04 3.25
N ALA A 58 -11.62 -3.77 4.22
CA ALA A 58 -11.58 -3.42 5.62
C ALA A 58 -10.17 -3.52 6.22
N MET A 59 -9.40 -4.55 5.86
CA MET A 59 -7.99 -4.65 6.28
C MET A 59 -7.20 -3.46 5.74
N MET A 60 -7.34 -3.14 4.45
CA MET A 60 -6.69 -1.96 3.86
C MET A 60 -7.11 -0.66 4.55
N ALA A 61 -8.40 -0.48 4.81
CA ALA A 61 -8.89 0.68 5.55
C ALA A 61 -8.27 0.76 6.94
N GLY A 62 -8.17 -0.37 7.66
CA GLY A 62 -7.59 -0.41 9.00
C GLY A 62 -6.10 -0.05 9.04
N ILE A 63 -5.31 -0.57 8.09
CA ILE A 63 -3.87 -0.24 7.96
C ILE A 63 -3.70 1.25 7.71
N LEU A 64 -4.48 1.79 6.77
CA LEU A 64 -4.37 3.18 6.36
C LEU A 64 -4.97 4.16 7.37
N PHE A 65 -5.93 3.72 8.18
CA PHE A 65 -6.61 4.55 9.18
C PHE A 65 -5.63 5.19 10.17
N GLN A 66 -4.59 4.46 10.57
CA GLN A 66 -3.56 4.96 11.48
C GLN A 66 -2.82 6.18 10.94
N PHE A 67 -2.60 6.26 9.62
CA PHE A 67 -2.02 7.44 9.00
C PHE A 67 -2.96 8.65 9.09
N GLY A 68 -4.27 8.42 8.98
CA GLY A 68 -5.28 9.46 9.18
C GLY A 68 -5.30 9.99 10.62
N VAL A 69 -5.23 9.09 11.60
CA VAL A 69 -5.13 9.44 13.03
C VAL A 69 -3.85 10.23 13.32
N GLY A 70 -2.72 9.82 12.73
CA GLY A 70 -1.41 10.48 12.91
C GLY A 70 -1.37 11.96 12.52
N ILE A 71 -2.27 12.42 11.62
CA ILE A 71 -2.43 13.85 11.31
C ILE A 71 -2.84 14.62 12.58
N PHE A 72 -3.82 14.09 13.31
CA PHE A 72 -4.41 14.75 14.46
C PHE A 72 -3.59 14.53 15.72
N GLU A 73 -2.92 13.39 15.88
CA GLU A 73 -1.94 13.19 16.96
C GLU A 73 -0.77 14.17 16.85
N SER A 74 -0.36 14.52 15.62
CA SER A 74 0.69 15.51 15.38
C SER A 74 0.32 16.92 15.85
N LEU A 75 -0.97 17.24 16.03
CA LEU A 75 -1.41 18.54 16.56
C LEU A 75 -0.94 18.78 17.99
N HIS A 76 -0.66 17.72 18.75
CA HIS A 76 -0.16 17.87 20.11
C HIS A 76 1.25 18.46 20.14
N ASN A 77 2.09 18.07 19.17
CA ASN A 77 3.51 18.42 19.15
C ASN A 77 3.82 19.64 18.26
N VAL A 78 3.18 19.73 17.09
CA VAL A 78 3.47 20.76 16.06
C VAL A 78 2.17 21.36 15.49
N PRO A 79 1.33 22.00 16.33
CA PRO A 79 -0.02 22.41 15.95
C PRO A 79 -0.06 23.37 14.76
N THR A 80 0.85 24.35 14.72
CA THR A 80 0.91 25.37 13.64
C THR A 80 1.28 24.74 12.31
N LEU A 81 2.29 23.87 12.28
CA LEU A 81 2.71 23.11 11.10
C LEU A 81 1.56 22.22 10.60
N ALA A 82 0.99 21.39 11.48
CA ALA A 82 -0.06 20.45 11.11
C ALA A 82 -1.31 21.16 10.58
N ILE A 83 -1.78 22.23 11.25
CA ILE A 83 -2.91 23.05 10.78
C ILE A 83 -2.58 23.72 9.45
N GLY A 84 -1.39 24.30 9.31
CA GLY A 84 -0.95 24.93 8.07
C GLY A 84 -0.96 23.96 6.89
N MET A 85 -0.45 22.74 7.09
CA MET A 85 -0.45 21.67 6.08
C MET A 85 -1.87 21.20 5.76
N MET A 86 -2.76 21.05 6.75
CA MET A 86 -4.17 20.71 6.50
C MET A 86 -4.87 21.78 5.65
N ILE A 87 -4.69 23.06 5.97
CA ILE A 87 -5.26 24.17 5.19
C ILE A 87 -4.70 24.16 3.77
N ALA A 88 -3.38 24.03 3.63
CA ALA A 88 -2.72 23.96 2.32
C ALA A 88 -3.25 22.79 1.49
N TYR A 89 -3.39 21.61 2.09
CA TYR A 89 -3.98 20.44 1.44
C TYR A 89 -5.39 20.75 0.93
N LEU A 90 -6.29 21.29 1.75
CA LEU A 90 -7.66 21.60 1.35
C LEU A 90 -7.72 22.64 0.22
N VAL A 91 -6.90 23.69 0.32
CA VAL A 91 -6.80 24.74 -0.70
C VAL A 91 -6.31 24.16 -2.03
N PHE A 92 -5.20 23.43 -2.04
CA PHE A 92 -4.67 22.85 -3.27
C PHE A 92 -5.51 21.71 -3.81
N LYS A 93 -6.18 20.94 -2.95
CA LYS A 93 -7.12 19.90 -3.39
C LYS A 93 -8.30 20.52 -4.14
N ARG A 94 -8.74 21.72 -3.76
CA ARG A 94 -9.80 22.47 -4.45
C ARG A 94 -9.31 23.15 -5.73
N LEU A 95 -8.14 23.80 -5.70
CA LEU A 95 -7.67 24.65 -6.80
C LEU A 95 -6.90 23.87 -7.87
N THR A 96 -6.04 22.95 -7.45
CA THR A 96 -5.12 22.20 -8.33
C THR A 96 -5.02 20.72 -7.92
N PRO A 97 -6.11 19.93 -7.98
CA PRO A 97 -6.13 18.55 -7.49
C PRO A 97 -5.00 17.66 -8.04
N ARG A 98 -4.60 17.88 -9.31
CA ARG A 98 -3.51 17.16 -9.99
C ARG A 98 -2.13 17.39 -9.34
N TYR A 99 -1.89 18.57 -8.75
CA TYR A 99 -0.60 18.97 -8.18
C TYR A 99 -0.63 19.11 -6.65
N SER A 100 -1.77 18.81 -6.03
CA SER A 100 -2.03 19.07 -4.61
C SER A 100 -0.97 18.51 -3.66
N LEU A 101 -0.49 17.28 -3.89
CA LEU A 101 0.54 16.67 -3.02
C LEU A 101 1.93 17.29 -3.20
N ILE A 102 2.28 17.71 -4.42
CA ILE A 102 3.55 18.39 -4.68
C ILE A 102 3.54 19.76 -3.99
N CYS A 103 2.45 20.52 -4.15
CA CYS A 103 2.29 21.81 -3.47
C CYS A 103 2.27 21.65 -1.94
N LEU A 104 1.61 20.61 -1.42
CA LEU A 104 1.59 20.28 0.00
C LEU A 104 2.99 20.00 0.55
N LEU A 105 3.80 19.20 -0.17
CA LEU A 105 5.19 18.92 0.21
C LEU A 105 6.00 20.22 0.29
N LEU A 106 5.92 21.08 -0.72
CA LEU A 106 6.65 22.35 -0.75
C LEU A 106 6.25 23.28 0.40
N VAL A 107 4.95 23.45 0.63
CA VAL A 107 4.45 24.27 1.74
C VAL A 107 4.85 23.69 3.08
N GLY A 108 4.73 22.37 3.27
CA GLY A 108 5.07 21.77 4.54
C GLY A 108 6.58 21.79 4.84
N VAL A 109 7.45 21.64 3.84
CA VAL A 109 8.91 21.85 4.02
C VAL A 109 9.19 23.31 4.42
N LEU A 110 8.56 24.27 3.75
CA LEU A 110 8.69 25.68 4.10
C LEU A 110 8.25 25.94 5.55
N LEU A 111 7.10 25.40 5.96
CA LEU A 111 6.61 25.53 7.33
C LEU A 111 7.54 24.84 8.33
N ALA A 112 8.07 23.65 8.02
CA ALA A 112 8.99 22.94 8.91
C ALA A 112 10.29 23.73 9.13
N VAL A 113 10.84 24.36 8.09
CA VAL A 113 12.04 25.21 8.19
C VAL A 113 11.74 26.49 8.99
N LEU A 114 10.63 27.16 8.69
CA LEU A 114 10.32 28.46 9.29
C LEU A 114 9.79 28.38 10.72
N LEU A 115 9.02 27.33 11.05
CA LEU A 115 8.29 27.23 12.32
C LEU A 115 8.90 26.21 13.28
N GLU A 116 9.50 25.13 12.76
CA GLU A 116 10.02 24.01 13.57
C GLU A 116 11.55 23.92 13.58
N GLY A 117 12.25 24.89 12.96
CA GLY A 117 13.70 24.95 12.95
C GLY A 117 14.38 23.82 12.17
N ALA A 118 13.68 23.18 11.24
CA ALA A 118 14.26 22.13 10.40
C ALA A 118 15.43 22.71 9.57
N SER A 119 16.60 22.06 9.64
CA SER A 119 17.78 22.46 8.86
C SER A 119 17.96 21.55 7.66
N LEU A 120 18.13 22.15 6.49
CA LEU A 120 18.41 21.46 5.23
C LEU A 120 19.91 21.46 4.86
N GLU A 121 20.78 21.99 5.72
CA GLU A 121 22.23 22.10 5.45
C GLU A 121 22.90 20.73 5.23
N GLY A 122 22.39 19.67 5.87
CA GLY A 122 22.87 18.31 5.70
C GLY A 122 22.37 17.60 4.43
N VAL A 123 21.43 18.19 3.69
CA VAL A 123 20.86 17.58 2.49
C VAL A 123 21.82 17.79 1.32
N SER A 124 22.62 16.76 1.05
CA SER A 124 23.54 16.72 -0.08
C SER A 124 23.03 15.79 -1.16
N VAL A 125 23.41 16.07 -2.42
CA VAL A 125 23.10 15.18 -3.54
C VAL A 125 23.87 13.89 -3.36
N GLN A 126 23.14 12.82 -3.04
CA GLN A 126 23.66 11.48 -2.86
C GLN A 126 22.97 10.53 -3.84
N LEU A 127 23.81 9.77 -4.55
CA LEU A 127 23.37 8.69 -5.41
C LEU A 127 23.07 7.44 -4.57
N ALA A 128 21.99 6.74 -4.90
CA ALA A 128 21.65 5.47 -4.28
C ALA A 128 22.72 4.42 -4.59
N GLN A 129 23.18 3.74 -3.54
CA GLN A 129 24.09 2.60 -3.66
C GLN A 129 23.32 1.34 -3.23
N PRO A 130 23.07 0.40 -4.15
CA PRO A 130 22.42 -0.86 -3.80
C PRO A 130 23.27 -1.62 -2.80
N GLN A 131 22.72 -1.84 -1.61
CA GLN A 131 23.32 -2.65 -0.55
C GLN A 131 22.62 -4.01 -0.55
N PHE A 132 23.39 -5.09 -0.63
CA PHE A 132 22.82 -6.42 -0.50
C PHE A 132 22.40 -6.65 0.96
N ILE A 133 21.15 -7.04 1.16
CA ILE A 133 20.58 -7.36 2.47
C ILE A 133 20.37 -8.88 2.50
N GLN A 134 21.10 -9.53 3.41
CA GLN A 134 20.92 -10.97 3.64
C GLN A 134 19.53 -11.22 4.25
N PRO A 135 18.67 -12.04 3.62
CA PRO A 135 17.36 -12.35 4.19
C PRO A 135 17.49 -13.20 5.46
N ASP A 136 16.60 -12.94 6.40
CA ASP A 136 16.32 -13.84 7.53
C ASP A 136 14.84 -14.24 7.48
N TRP A 137 14.55 -15.51 7.78
CA TRP A 137 13.19 -16.05 7.69
C TRP A 137 12.68 -16.42 9.06
N THR A 138 11.66 -15.69 9.51
CA THR A 138 10.95 -15.98 10.74
C THR A 138 9.46 -16.20 10.46
N TRP A 139 8.83 -16.96 11.37
CA TRP A 139 7.39 -17.23 11.28
C TRP A 139 6.58 -15.95 11.49
N GLU A 140 7.05 -15.10 12.40
CA GLU A 140 6.52 -13.76 12.67
C GLU A 140 6.53 -12.89 11.41
N ALA A 141 7.67 -12.73 10.73
CA ALA A 141 7.76 -11.95 9.49
C ALA A 141 6.85 -12.51 8.38
N THR A 142 6.79 -13.84 8.27
CA THR A 142 5.98 -14.52 7.24
C THR A 142 4.49 -14.26 7.46
N LEU A 143 4.00 -14.45 8.69
CA LEU A 143 2.58 -14.31 9.01
C LEU A 143 2.16 -12.83 9.13
N SER A 144 2.98 -11.98 9.75
CA SER A 144 2.65 -10.58 10.02
C SER A 144 2.86 -9.65 8.82
N LEU A 145 3.79 -9.98 7.93
CA LEU A 145 4.11 -9.14 6.77
C LEU A 145 3.85 -9.86 5.44
N ALA A 146 4.45 -11.02 5.20
CA ALA A 146 4.40 -11.64 3.86
C ALA A 146 2.96 -11.99 3.43
N ILE A 147 2.18 -12.64 4.29
CA ILE A 147 0.78 -13.01 3.98
C ILE A 147 -0.10 -11.76 3.77
N PRO A 148 -0.16 -10.78 4.70
CA PRO A 148 -0.88 -9.53 4.47
C PRO A 148 -0.43 -8.80 3.22
N LEU A 149 0.88 -8.77 2.94
CA LEU A 149 1.46 -8.15 1.75
C LEU A 149 0.97 -8.79 0.45
N VAL A 150 0.89 -10.12 0.38
CA VAL A 150 0.29 -10.84 -0.76
C VAL A 150 -1.18 -10.46 -0.90
N LEU A 151 -1.93 -10.46 0.21
CA LEU A 151 -3.36 -10.17 0.20
C LEU A 151 -3.64 -8.76 -0.32
N VAL A 152 -3.00 -7.72 0.23
CA VAL A 152 -3.18 -6.33 -0.22
C VAL A 152 -2.68 -6.10 -1.65
N SER A 153 -1.65 -6.85 -2.08
CA SER A 153 -1.14 -6.72 -3.45
C SER A 153 -2.12 -7.31 -4.45
N LEU A 154 -2.73 -8.47 -4.14
CA LEU A 154 -3.74 -9.09 -4.99
C LEU A 154 -5.01 -8.25 -5.09
N THR A 155 -5.58 -7.85 -3.94
CA THR A 155 -6.89 -7.22 -3.87
C THR A 155 -6.84 -5.71 -4.06
N GLY A 156 -5.80 -5.05 -3.54
CA GLY A 156 -5.69 -3.59 -3.54
C GLY A 156 -4.98 -3.01 -4.76
N GLN A 157 -4.20 -3.82 -5.49
CA GLN A 157 -3.34 -3.31 -6.56
C GLN A 157 -3.51 -4.08 -7.87
N PHE A 158 -3.28 -5.39 -7.89
CA PHE A 158 -3.46 -6.19 -9.10
C PHE A 158 -4.91 -6.16 -9.59
N LEU A 159 -5.88 -6.50 -8.74
CA LEU A 159 -7.29 -6.56 -9.16
C LEU A 159 -7.81 -5.20 -9.71
N PRO A 160 -7.67 -4.07 -9.00
CA PRO A 160 -8.08 -2.76 -9.53
C PRO A 160 -7.27 -2.35 -10.76
N GLY A 161 -5.96 -2.60 -10.76
CA GLY A 161 -5.09 -2.33 -11.90
C GLY A 161 -5.53 -3.07 -13.17
N MET A 162 -5.95 -4.32 -13.03
CA MET A 162 -6.48 -5.13 -14.13
C MET A 162 -7.84 -4.63 -14.61
N ALA A 163 -8.71 -4.17 -13.69
CA ALA A 163 -9.97 -3.52 -14.06
C ALA A 163 -9.73 -2.23 -14.87
N ILE A 164 -8.72 -1.44 -14.49
CA ILE A 164 -8.33 -0.21 -15.22
C ILE A 164 -7.81 -0.53 -16.62
N LEU A 165 -6.98 -1.58 -16.76
CA LEU A 165 -6.52 -2.02 -18.08
C LEU A 165 -7.69 -2.45 -18.97
N ARG A 166 -8.61 -3.27 -18.45
CA ARG A 166 -9.79 -3.73 -19.18
C ARG A 166 -10.71 -2.58 -19.60
N THR A 167 -11.01 -1.65 -18.70
CA THR A 167 -11.83 -0.47 -19.00
C THR A 167 -11.15 0.49 -19.97
N SER A 168 -9.82 0.48 -20.04
CA SER A 168 -9.03 1.22 -21.03
C SER A 168 -8.91 0.51 -22.39
N GLY A 169 -9.52 -0.67 -22.56
CA GLY A 169 -9.51 -1.45 -23.81
C GLY A 169 -8.40 -2.49 -23.92
N TYR A 170 -7.58 -2.70 -22.87
CA TYR A 170 -6.52 -3.71 -22.86
C TYR A 170 -7.00 -5.02 -22.21
N THR A 171 -6.96 -6.12 -22.97
CA THR A 171 -7.50 -7.44 -22.56
C THR A 171 -6.43 -8.42 -22.08
N THR A 172 -5.22 -7.94 -21.76
CA THR A 172 -4.10 -8.79 -21.34
C THR A 172 -4.46 -9.66 -20.12
N PRO A 173 -4.20 -10.98 -20.15
CA PRO A 173 -4.42 -11.87 -19.01
C PRO A 173 -3.54 -11.51 -17.80
N ALA A 174 -3.96 -11.93 -16.59
CA ALA A 174 -3.25 -11.65 -15.34
C ALA A 174 -1.89 -12.35 -15.23
N LYS A 175 -1.82 -13.59 -15.70
CA LYS A 175 -0.63 -14.45 -15.63
C LYS A 175 0.68 -13.72 -15.99
N PRO A 176 0.87 -13.19 -17.22
CA PRO A 176 2.14 -12.54 -17.58
C PRO A 176 2.45 -11.32 -16.71
N ILE A 177 1.44 -10.52 -16.33
CA ILE A 177 1.64 -9.30 -15.56
C ILE A 177 2.07 -9.62 -14.13
N VAL A 178 1.36 -10.54 -13.47
CA VAL A 178 1.69 -10.97 -12.10
C VAL A 178 3.03 -11.68 -12.07
N THR A 179 3.33 -12.56 -13.04
CA THR A 179 4.62 -13.25 -13.13
C THR A 179 5.79 -12.29 -13.25
N VAL A 180 5.75 -11.35 -14.21
CA VAL A 180 6.86 -10.39 -14.42
C VAL A 180 7.04 -9.47 -13.21
N ALA A 181 5.94 -8.97 -12.63
CA ALA A 181 6.00 -8.14 -11.43
C ALA A 181 6.59 -8.90 -10.23
N SER A 182 6.29 -10.19 -10.09
CA SER A 182 6.82 -11.04 -9.01
C SER A 182 8.29 -11.37 -9.20
N VAL A 183 8.73 -11.65 -10.44
CA VAL A 183 10.17 -11.81 -10.76
C VAL A 183 10.93 -10.53 -10.45
N THR A 184 10.38 -9.37 -10.83
CA THR A 184 10.96 -8.07 -10.50
C THR A 184 11.10 -7.91 -8.98
N SER A 185 10.05 -8.25 -8.23
CA SER A 185 10.04 -8.21 -6.76
C SER A 185 11.10 -9.12 -6.14
N LEU A 186 11.28 -10.34 -6.65
CA LEU A 186 12.31 -11.27 -6.18
C LEU A 186 13.72 -10.68 -6.32
N LEU A 187 13.99 -10.05 -7.47
CA LEU A 187 15.29 -9.45 -7.73
C LEU A 187 15.53 -8.21 -6.86
N THR A 188 14.52 -7.36 -6.69
CA THR A 188 14.65 -6.12 -5.92
C THR A 188 14.64 -6.34 -4.41
N ALA A 189 14.05 -7.44 -3.92
CA ALA A 189 13.93 -7.72 -2.48
C ALA A 189 15.28 -7.77 -1.76
N PHE A 190 16.32 -8.33 -2.39
CA PHE A 190 17.69 -8.36 -1.85
C PHE A 190 18.33 -6.98 -1.63
N PHE A 191 17.69 -5.92 -2.13
CA PHE A 191 18.13 -4.54 -1.97
C PHE A 191 17.07 -3.69 -1.23
N GLY A 192 16.16 -4.34 -0.50
CA GLY A 192 15.08 -3.69 0.26
C GLY A 192 13.87 -3.28 -0.58
N GLY A 193 13.82 -3.70 -1.86
CA GLY A 193 12.69 -3.43 -2.74
C GLY A 193 11.45 -4.24 -2.35
N ILE A 194 10.40 -3.56 -1.91
CA ILE A 194 9.10 -4.17 -1.63
C ILE A 194 8.43 -4.71 -2.91
N THR A 195 7.37 -5.51 -2.74
CA THR A 195 6.55 -6.06 -3.83
C THR A 195 6.18 -5.03 -4.88
N THR A 196 6.52 -5.36 -6.13
CA THR A 196 6.13 -4.65 -7.34
C THR A 196 4.76 -5.13 -7.80
N VAL A 197 3.85 -4.19 -8.09
CA VAL A 197 2.45 -4.43 -8.46
C VAL A 197 2.02 -3.48 -9.57
N ILE A 198 0.81 -3.64 -10.11
CA ILE A 198 0.22 -2.64 -11.00
C ILE A 198 -0.11 -1.40 -10.15
N ALA A 199 0.42 -0.25 -10.55
CA ALA A 199 0.08 1.02 -9.92
C ALA A 199 -1.25 1.51 -10.50
N ALA A 200 -2.38 1.17 -9.88
CA ALA A 200 -3.72 1.44 -10.43
C ALA A 200 -3.92 2.90 -10.86
N ILE A 201 -3.55 3.86 -10.01
CA ILE A 201 -3.70 5.31 -10.30
C ILE A 201 -2.83 5.71 -11.51
N THR A 202 -1.55 5.36 -11.48
CA THR A 202 -0.61 5.65 -12.58
C THR A 202 -1.04 4.96 -13.87
N ALA A 203 -1.54 3.73 -13.77
CA ALA A 203 -2.06 2.97 -14.91
C ALA A 203 -3.20 3.72 -15.56
N ALA A 204 -4.19 4.22 -14.80
CA ALA A 204 -5.32 4.98 -15.35
C ALA A 204 -4.88 6.24 -16.11
N ILE A 205 -3.86 6.94 -15.61
CA ILE A 205 -3.31 8.12 -16.28
C ILE A 205 -2.61 7.71 -17.58
N CYS A 206 -1.69 6.74 -17.51
CA CYS A 206 -0.90 6.32 -18.66
C CYS A 206 -1.71 5.59 -19.73
N THR A 207 -2.85 4.97 -19.39
CA THR A 207 -3.73 4.30 -20.35
C THR A 207 -4.83 5.21 -20.90
N SER A 208 -4.92 6.45 -20.40
CA SER A 208 -5.90 7.45 -20.87
C SER A 208 -5.55 7.99 -22.26
N LYS A 209 -6.54 8.61 -22.92
CA LYS A 209 -6.34 9.32 -24.19
C LYS A 209 -5.41 10.53 -24.06
N GLU A 210 -5.25 11.09 -22.86
CA GLU A 210 -4.30 12.19 -22.61
C GLU A 210 -2.84 11.76 -22.83
N ALA A 211 -2.53 10.46 -22.67
CA ALA A 211 -1.19 9.95 -22.94
C ALA A 211 -0.89 9.87 -24.44
N HIS A 212 -1.84 9.37 -25.22
CA HIS A 212 -1.81 9.34 -26.68
C HIS A 212 -3.20 8.94 -27.21
N GLU A 213 -3.63 9.50 -28.35
CA GLU A 213 -4.90 9.14 -28.99
C GLU A 213 -4.94 7.64 -29.38
N ASP A 214 -3.94 7.20 -30.13
CA ASP A 214 -3.70 5.80 -30.50
C ASP A 214 -3.38 4.92 -29.26
N PRO A 215 -4.24 3.94 -28.91
CA PRO A 215 -4.02 3.02 -27.78
C PRO A 215 -2.73 2.21 -27.88
N ASP A 216 -2.26 1.89 -29.07
CA ASP A 216 -1.07 1.05 -29.28
C ASP A 216 0.24 1.83 -29.02
N LYS A 217 0.15 3.16 -28.85
CA LYS A 217 1.30 4.04 -28.56
C LYS A 217 1.35 4.54 -27.11
N ARG A 218 0.33 4.24 -26.30
CA ARG A 218 0.28 4.69 -24.89
C ARG A 218 1.35 4.07 -24.01
N TYR A 219 2.01 2.98 -24.45
CA TYR A 219 3.13 2.38 -23.73
C TYR A 219 4.28 3.37 -23.47
N VAL A 220 4.43 4.40 -24.31
CA VAL A 220 5.46 5.45 -24.16
C VAL A 220 5.31 6.18 -22.83
N ALA A 221 4.09 6.44 -22.36
CA ALA A 221 3.85 7.02 -21.04
C ALA A 221 4.39 6.12 -19.91
N GLY A 222 4.36 4.80 -20.11
CA GLY A 222 4.94 3.85 -19.18
C GLY A 222 6.45 3.78 -19.18
N VAL A 223 7.05 3.84 -20.37
CA VAL A 223 8.49 3.94 -20.50
C VAL A 223 8.97 5.22 -19.82
N ALA A 224 8.32 6.35 -20.08
CA ALA A 224 8.62 7.62 -19.42
C ALA A 224 8.48 7.49 -17.89
N ASN A 225 7.39 6.91 -17.39
CA ASN A 225 7.21 6.67 -15.96
C ASN A 225 8.37 5.83 -15.36
N GLY A 226 8.79 4.77 -16.05
CA GLY A 226 9.93 3.95 -15.63
C GLY A 226 11.24 4.74 -15.59
N VAL A 227 11.52 5.56 -16.60
CA VAL A 227 12.70 6.44 -16.63
C VAL A 227 12.68 7.42 -15.46
N PHE A 228 11.55 8.07 -15.19
CA PHE A 228 11.44 8.99 -14.05
C PHE A 228 11.55 8.28 -12.70
N TYR A 229 11.07 7.03 -12.57
CA TYR A 229 11.31 6.21 -11.38
C TYR A 229 12.78 5.87 -11.21
N LEU A 230 13.52 5.57 -12.29
CA LEU A 230 14.97 5.35 -12.22
C LEU A 230 15.72 6.62 -11.80
N VAL A 231 15.31 7.79 -12.31
CA VAL A 231 15.87 9.08 -11.86
C VAL A 231 15.59 9.29 -10.38
N GLY A 232 14.35 9.12 -9.93
CA GLY A 232 14.00 9.24 -8.51
C GLY A 232 14.74 8.24 -7.62
N GLY A 233 14.86 6.99 -8.06
CA GLY A 233 15.60 5.93 -7.39
C GLY A 233 17.10 6.21 -7.31
N LEU A 234 17.69 6.80 -8.36
CA LEU A 234 19.09 7.22 -8.35
C LEU A 234 19.36 8.27 -7.27
N PHE A 235 18.41 9.16 -6.98
CA PHE A 235 18.53 10.15 -5.91
C PHE A 235 17.88 9.72 -4.59
N ALA A 236 17.58 8.42 -4.39
CA ALA A 236 16.91 7.96 -3.18
C ALA A 236 17.66 8.32 -1.89
N GLY A 237 19.01 8.33 -1.91
CA GLY A 237 19.81 8.79 -0.76
C GLY A 237 19.54 10.26 -0.40
N THR A 238 19.39 11.12 -1.42
CA THR A 238 19.02 12.54 -1.23
C THR A 238 17.61 12.68 -0.66
N ILE A 239 16.66 11.86 -1.16
CA ILE A 239 15.28 11.85 -0.68
C ILE A 239 15.22 11.42 0.78
N VAL A 240 15.94 10.35 1.14
CA VAL A 240 16.04 9.88 2.54
C VAL A 240 16.63 10.98 3.42
N ALA A 241 17.76 11.59 3.01
CA ALA A 241 18.40 12.68 3.76
C ALA A 241 17.42 13.84 4.02
N LEU A 242 16.64 14.25 3.01
CA LEU A 242 15.62 15.27 3.15
C LEU A 242 14.58 14.89 4.21
N PHE A 243 14.00 13.69 4.15
CA PHE A 243 12.99 13.27 5.11
C PHE A 243 13.53 13.09 6.53
N THR A 244 14.80 12.69 6.68
CA THR A 244 15.45 12.60 8.00
C THR A 244 15.78 13.96 8.61
N SER A 245 15.85 15.03 7.80
CA SER A 245 16.03 16.41 8.26
C SER A 245 14.73 17.09 8.68
N LEU A 246 13.58 16.47 8.42
CA LEU A 246 12.26 17.02 8.74
C LEU A 246 11.69 16.40 10.03
N PRO A 247 10.83 17.11 10.78
CA PRO A 247 10.21 16.56 11.98
C PRO A 247 9.40 15.28 11.68
N ASN A 248 9.43 14.28 12.56
CA ASN A 248 8.62 13.06 12.37
C ASN A 248 7.13 13.37 12.18
N ALA A 249 6.63 14.38 12.90
CA ALA A 249 5.25 14.85 12.79
C ALA A 249 4.93 15.45 11.40
N PHE A 250 5.90 16.08 10.72
CA PHE A 250 5.74 16.52 9.32
C PHE A 250 5.45 15.31 8.42
N VAL A 251 6.23 14.24 8.56
CA VAL A 251 6.09 13.02 7.74
C VAL A 251 4.75 12.35 7.98
N ALA A 252 4.32 12.27 9.25
CA ALA A 252 3.02 11.73 9.64
C ALA A 252 1.86 12.52 9.01
N VAL A 253 1.88 13.86 9.12
CA VAL A 253 0.84 14.73 8.53
C VAL A 253 0.82 14.61 7.01
N LEU A 254 1.98 14.64 6.36
CA LEU A 254 2.08 14.49 4.90
C LEU A 254 1.51 13.14 4.43
N ALA A 255 1.92 12.05 5.08
CA ALA A 255 1.47 10.70 4.73
C ALA A 255 -0.04 10.53 4.95
N GLY A 256 -0.57 11.00 6.07
CA GLY A 256 -2.01 10.94 6.35
C GLY A 256 -2.84 11.71 5.34
N LEU A 257 -2.45 12.95 5.01
CA LEU A 257 -3.15 13.76 4.00
C LEU A 257 -3.05 13.15 2.60
N ALA A 258 -1.91 12.57 2.25
CA ALA A 258 -1.70 11.87 0.98
C ALA A 258 -2.56 10.60 0.84
N LEU A 259 -2.81 9.90 1.95
CA LEU A 259 -3.57 8.65 1.99
C LEU A 259 -5.08 8.83 2.18
N MET A 260 -5.57 10.06 2.40
CA MET A 260 -6.99 10.34 2.67
C MET A 260 -7.94 9.76 1.62
N GLY A 261 -7.57 9.83 0.34
CA GLY A 261 -8.37 9.24 -0.76
C GLY A 261 -8.41 7.71 -0.69
N ALA A 262 -7.30 7.06 -0.35
CA ALA A 262 -7.24 5.61 -0.20
C ALA A 262 -8.03 5.14 1.03
N ILE A 263 -7.95 5.85 2.16
CA ILE A 263 -8.76 5.59 3.36
C ILE A 263 -10.24 5.65 3.01
N SER A 264 -10.69 6.77 2.44
CA SER A 264 -12.10 6.98 2.08
C SER A 264 -12.62 5.92 1.11
N SER A 265 -11.84 5.59 0.07
CA SER A 265 -12.22 4.57 -0.92
C SER A 265 -12.37 3.19 -0.30
N ASN A 266 -11.46 2.78 0.59
CA ASN A 266 -11.52 1.45 1.22
C ASN A 266 -12.65 1.36 2.25
N ILE A 267 -12.90 2.43 3.00
CA ILE A 267 -14.07 2.52 3.90
C ILE A 267 -15.36 2.38 3.10
N SER A 268 -15.48 3.13 2.00
CA SER A 268 -16.65 3.03 1.12
C SER A 268 -16.80 1.62 0.54
N ALA A 269 -15.69 0.98 0.12
CA ALA A 269 -15.71 -0.34 -0.49
C ALA A 269 -16.18 -1.41 0.49
N PHE A 270 -15.63 -1.50 1.70
CA PHE A 270 -16.09 -2.51 2.66
C PHE A 270 -17.50 -2.21 3.17
N ALA A 271 -17.87 -0.93 3.32
CA ALA A 271 -19.21 -0.54 3.78
C ALA A 271 -20.30 -0.84 2.73
N ALA A 272 -19.95 -0.95 1.46
CA ALA A 272 -20.88 -1.33 0.38
C ALA A 272 -21.30 -2.81 0.47
N GLU A 273 -20.45 -3.67 1.05
CA GLU A 273 -20.70 -5.11 1.19
C GLU A 273 -21.64 -5.42 2.37
N LYS A 274 -22.93 -5.07 2.21
CA LYS A 274 -23.95 -5.21 3.26
C LYS A 274 -24.17 -6.65 3.72
N SER A 275 -23.92 -7.63 2.84
CA SER A 275 -24.14 -9.05 3.08
C SER A 275 -23.24 -9.62 4.17
N HIS A 276 -22.08 -9.03 4.43
CA HIS A 276 -21.12 -9.47 5.45
C HIS A 276 -20.41 -8.29 6.12
N LEU A 277 -21.18 -7.23 6.38
CA LEU A 277 -20.67 -5.97 6.91
C LEU A 277 -20.03 -6.15 8.30
N GLU A 278 -20.65 -6.93 9.19
CA GLU A 278 -20.13 -7.15 10.55
C GLU A 278 -18.73 -7.77 10.53
N ALA A 279 -18.52 -8.79 9.70
CA ALA A 279 -17.21 -9.42 9.55
C ALA A 279 -16.16 -8.43 9.02
N SER A 280 -16.56 -7.54 8.11
CA SER A 280 -15.70 -6.48 7.57
C SER A 280 -15.37 -5.43 8.62
N VAL A 281 -16.35 -5.01 9.44
CA VAL A 281 -16.12 -4.08 10.56
C VAL A 281 -15.17 -4.69 11.59
N LEU A 282 -15.31 -5.98 11.91
CA LEU A 282 -14.39 -6.67 12.81
C LEU A 282 -12.96 -6.70 12.26
N THR A 283 -12.78 -6.97 10.96
CA THR A 283 -11.45 -6.83 10.31
C THR A 283 -10.93 -5.41 10.45
N PHE A 284 -11.74 -4.40 10.11
CA PHE A 284 -11.33 -3.00 10.17
C PHE A 284 -10.86 -2.62 11.58
N VAL A 285 -11.66 -2.90 12.60
CA VAL A 285 -11.34 -2.56 14.00
C VAL A 285 -10.11 -3.32 14.49
N ALA A 286 -10.03 -4.62 14.22
CA ALA A 286 -8.88 -5.43 14.62
C ALA A 286 -7.58 -4.93 13.96
N THR A 287 -7.60 -4.64 12.65
CA THR A 287 -6.44 -4.10 11.95
C THR A 287 -6.09 -2.69 12.38
N ALA A 288 -7.10 -1.81 12.51
CA ALA A 288 -6.93 -0.43 12.97
C ALA A 288 -6.45 -0.34 14.43
N SER A 289 -6.63 -1.38 15.25
CA SER A 289 -6.17 -1.35 16.64
C SER A 289 -4.65 -1.20 16.79
N GLY A 290 -3.88 -1.60 15.78
CA GLY A 290 -2.40 -1.65 15.85
C GLY A 290 -1.86 -2.68 16.85
N VAL A 291 -2.72 -3.47 17.50
CA VAL A 291 -2.31 -4.43 18.53
C VAL A 291 -1.54 -5.59 17.91
N SER A 292 -0.36 -5.88 18.47
CA SER A 292 0.35 -7.14 18.25
C SER A 292 -0.10 -8.17 19.29
N PHE A 293 -0.39 -9.39 18.84
CA PHE A 293 -0.79 -10.50 19.72
C PHE A 293 -0.06 -11.77 19.31
N LEU A 294 0.56 -12.47 20.26
CA LEU A 294 1.39 -13.66 20.03
C LEU A 294 2.55 -13.43 19.03
N GLY A 295 3.12 -12.22 19.02
CA GLY A 295 4.16 -11.84 18.04
C GLY A 295 3.62 -11.71 16.62
N LEU A 296 2.31 -11.52 16.45
CA LEU A 296 1.69 -11.31 15.15
C LEU A 296 0.97 -9.96 15.08
N GLY A 297 1.22 -9.22 14.00
CA GLY A 297 0.68 -7.87 13.80
C GLY A 297 -0.83 -7.83 13.56
N SER A 298 -1.41 -6.65 13.77
CA SER A 298 -2.87 -6.42 13.69
C SER A 298 -3.47 -6.70 12.31
N ALA A 299 -2.70 -6.55 11.23
CA ALA A 299 -3.14 -6.86 9.87
C ALA A 299 -3.43 -8.35 9.68
N PHE A 300 -2.55 -9.23 10.19
CA PHE A 300 -2.77 -10.67 10.19
C PHE A 300 -4.03 -11.02 11.00
N TRP A 301 -4.11 -10.53 12.24
CA TRP A 301 -5.25 -10.82 13.10
C TRP A 301 -6.57 -10.29 12.57
N GLY A 302 -6.60 -9.12 11.92
CA GLY A 302 -7.83 -8.60 11.33
C GLY A 302 -8.37 -9.48 10.20
N VAL A 303 -7.48 -10.06 9.38
CA VAL A 303 -7.87 -11.04 8.35
C VAL A 303 -8.37 -12.33 8.99
N VAL A 304 -7.69 -12.84 10.02
CA VAL A 304 -8.10 -14.05 10.73
C VAL A 304 -9.45 -13.87 11.39
N VAL A 305 -9.63 -12.82 12.20
CA VAL A 305 -10.87 -12.54 12.93
C VAL A 305 -12.03 -12.32 11.97
N GLY A 306 -11.85 -11.47 10.95
CA GLY A 306 -12.94 -11.24 10.00
C GLY A 306 -13.19 -12.40 9.06
N GLY A 307 -12.16 -13.17 8.70
CA GLY A 307 -12.33 -14.43 7.96
C GLY A 307 -13.13 -15.44 8.76
N LEU A 308 -12.84 -15.61 10.05
CA LEU A 308 -13.62 -16.45 10.95
C LEU A 308 -15.06 -15.95 11.06
N ALA A 309 -15.27 -14.66 11.33
CA ALA A 309 -16.60 -14.05 11.41
C ALA A 309 -17.40 -14.22 10.11
N TYR A 310 -16.75 -14.01 8.95
CA TYR A 310 -17.35 -14.23 7.64
C TYR A 310 -17.84 -15.66 7.49
N ASN A 311 -16.99 -16.65 7.81
CA ASN A 311 -17.34 -18.05 7.70
C ASN A 311 -18.41 -18.49 8.70
N LEU A 312 -18.33 -18.05 9.96
CA LEU A 312 -19.27 -18.42 11.02
C LEU A 312 -20.67 -17.83 10.80
N LEU A 313 -20.75 -16.57 10.38
CA LEU A 313 -22.01 -15.85 10.26
C LEU A 313 -22.69 -16.05 8.90
N HIS A 314 -21.93 -16.38 7.83
CA HIS A 314 -22.46 -16.36 6.46
C HIS A 314 -22.33 -17.67 5.70
N ARG A 315 -21.55 -18.65 6.17
CA ARG A 315 -21.68 -20.02 5.63
C ARG A 315 -22.92 -20.65 6.24
N ARG A 316 -23.79 -21.19 5.37
CA ARG A 316 -24.94 -21.98 5.80
C ARG A 316 -24.44 -23.13 6.68
N PHE A 317 -24.86 -23.17 7.95
CA PHE A 317 -24.83 -24.40 8.74
C PHE A 317 -25.73 -25.40 8.01
N ALA A 318 -25.14 -26.40 7.35
CA ALA A 318 -25.89 -27.57 6.93
C ALA A 318 -26.33 -28.30 8.22
N PRO A 319 -27.64 -28.47 8.49
CA PRO A 319 -28.06 -29.37 9.55
C PRO A 319 -27.48 -30.74 9.23
N LEU A 320 -26.87 -31.39 10.22
CA LEU A 320 -26.58 -32.82 10.12
C LEU A 320 -27.93 -33.51 9.89
N ASN A 321 -28.14 -34.08 8.69
CA ASN A 321 -29.21 -35.04 8.47
C ASN A 321 -28.95 -36.19 9.43
N ASN A 322 -29.66 -36.22 10.57
CA ASN A 322 -29.86 -37.42 11.34
C ASN A 322 -30.84 -38.31 10.58
N ASP A 323 -30.39 -38.88 9.47
CA ASP A 323 -31.00 -40.08 8.89
C ASP A 323 -30.29 -41.29 9.50
N THR A 324 -30.60 -41.57 10.77
CA THR A 324 -30.52 -42.93 11.29
C THR A 324 -31.93 -43.47 11.36
N GLN A 325 -32.21 -44.41 10.45
CA GLN A 325 -33.33 -45.34 10.45
C GLN A 325 -33.47 -46.08 11.78
#